data_AF-A0A5P2WAU7-F1
#
_entry.id   AF-A0A5P2WAU7-F1
#
_cell.length_a   1.000
_cell.length_b   1.000
_cell.length_c   1.000
_cell.angle_alpha   90.00
_cell.angle_beta   90.00
_cell.angle_gamma   90.00
#
_symmetry.space_group_name_H-M   'P 1'
#
loop_
_entity.id
_entity.type
_entity.pdbx_description
1 polymer ?
#
loop_
_entity_poly.entity_id
_entity_poly.type
_entity_poly.pdbx_seq_one_letter_code
_entity_poly.pdbx_strand_id
1 'polypeptide(L)'
;MKWWPGGREAPERSKKLGELQEALNKLELAQSKHREETAQARAETLETVQQGVAGLCGENRELRRRQERMLSDLNGAKDEMSALRLELAQALLQASSAGSAEDVTDHDAEPDEGPVPESEAELSADEETDQGEGTMTDESARTEGAAPGRGSEESAAGGAELKRAIECAYRGDGGSTATTSTGRVSVGQHPPSARAATDACSPQEPEQCGPVAHGVLLLKAAGAASVELVLHRDTWEFVLGRAVGHDHFRLPPDMKDLGNGRVRVALSGRSLIAVLIQLWQTRSEADPLQADWTLAVAVYCRIAERLSGVVPSGRPITIVLDDGVEDAEGQGRTDHDGDDGTSRPPGQ
;
A
#
# COMPACT_ATOMS: atom_id res chain seq x y z
N MET A 1 77.66 13.24 31.23
CA MET A 1 77.00 13.75 30.01
C MET A 1 76.81 12.60 29.03
N LYS A 2 75.65 11.96 29.02
CA LYS A 2 75.29 10.95 28.02
C LYS A 2 74.75 11.68 26.79
N TRP A 3 75.51 11.68 25.71
CA TRP A 3 75.08 12.19 24.40
C TRP A 3 73.94 11.31 23.89
N TRP A 4 72.79 11.91 23.59
CA TRP A 4 71.66 11.21 22.97
C TRP A 4 71.95 10.99 21.48
N PRO A 5 71.94 9.73 20.98
CA PRO A 5 72.09 9.43 19.57
C PRO A 5 70.76 9.66 18.83
N GLY A 6 70.30 10.91 18.73
CA GLY A 6 69.02 11.27 18.11
C GLY A 6 69.12 12.01 16.77
N GLY A 7 70.33 12.34 16.30
CA GLY A 7 70.52 13.31 15.21
C GLY A 7 70.19 12.82 13.79
N ARG A 8 70.10 11.51 13.55
CA ARG A 8 69.86 10.96 12.19
C ARG A 8 68.40 10.73 11.83
N GLU A 9 67.49 10.69 12.80
CA GLU A 9 66.06 10.43 12.54
C GLU A 9 65.26 11.68 12.16
N ALA A 10 65.74 12.87 12.50
CA ALA A 10 65.05 14.14 12.21
C ALA A 10 64.81 14.40 10.71
N PRO A 11 65.78 14.22 9.78
CA PRO A 11 65.54 14.47 8.36
C PRO A 11 64.56 13.46 7.72
N GLU A 12 64.58 12.20 8.16
CA GLU A 12 63.66 11.18 7.64
C GLU A 12 62.21 11.46 8.05
N ARG A 13 61.98 11.95 9.27
CA ARG A 13 60.65 12.36 9.73
C ARG A 13 60.11 13.54 8.92
N SER A 14 60.96 14.52 8.62
CA SER A 14 60.56 15.66 7.79
C SER A 14 60.16 15.23 6.37
N LYS A 15 60.89 14.27 5.78
CA LYS A 15 60.56 13.72 4.46
C LYS A 15 59.21 13.00 4.47
N LYS A 16 58.99 12.13 5.47
CA LYS A 16 57.72 11.39 5.62
C LYS A 16 56.52 12.33 5.83
N LEU A 17 56.70 13.42 6.59
CA LEU A 17 55.65 14.42 6.76
C LEU A 17 55.29 15.13 5.45
N GLY A 18 56.30 15.44 4.62
CA GLY A 18 56.07 16.00 3.28
C GLY A 18 55.28 15.05 2.37
N GLU A 19 55.65 13.77 2.35
CA GLU A 19 54.95 12.74 1.57
C GLU A 19 53.50 12.54 2.04
N LEU A 20 53.26 12.55 3.35
CA LEU A 20 51.91 12.46 3.92
C LEU A 20 51.06 13.69 3.59
N GLN A 21 51.65 14.89 3.63
CA GLN A 21 50.94 16.12 3.27
C GLN A 21 50.58 16.15 1.79
N GLU A 22 51.45 15.68 0.91
CA GLU A 22 51.15 15.53 -0.51
C GLU A 22 50.03 14.49 -0.75
N ALA A 23 50.06 13.36 -0.04
CA ALA A 23 49.02 12.34 -0.12
C ALA A 23 47.66 12.86 0.36
N LEU A 24 47.64 13.66 1.44
CA LEU A 24 46.42 14.27 1.97
C LEU A 24 45.82 15.26 0.98
N ASN A 25 46.63 16.15 0.39
CA ASN A 25 46.18 17.07 -0.65
C ASN A 25 45.62 16.33 -1.89
N LYS A 26 46.24 15.21 -2.29
CA LYS A 26 45.74 14.36 -3.39
C LYS A 26 44.40 13.73 -3.06
N LEU A 27 44.20 13.26 -1.83
CA LEU A 27 42.94 12.68 -1.38
C LEU A 27 41.83 13.73 -1.33
N GLU A 28 42.11 14.92 -0.82
CA GLU A 28 41.14 16.03 -0.80
C GLU A 28 40.69 16.41 -2.22
N LEU A 29 41.62 16.48 -3.17
CA LEU A 29 41.32 16.74 -4.58
C LEU A 29 40.48 15.61 -5.20
N ALA A 30 40.80 14.34 -4.90
CA ALA A 30 40.02 13.22 -5.38
C ALA A 30 38.60 13.22 -4.79
N GLN A 31 38.45 13.59 -3.51
CA GLN A 31 37.16 13.69 -2.84
C GLN A 31 36.32 14.84 -3.39
N SER A 32 36.93 16.01 -3.68
CA SER A 32 36.22 17.13 -4.30
C SER A 32 35.75 16.75 -5.71
N LYS A 33 36.61 16.11 -6.50
CA LYS A 33 36.28 15.64 -7.85
C LYS A 33 35.12 14.62 -7.82
N HIS A 34 35.18 13.64 -6.92
CA HIS A 34 34.11 12.66 -6.79
C HIS A 34 32.78 13.30 -6.38
N ARG A 35 32.80 14.29 -5.46
CA ARG A 35 31.58 15.03 -5.09
C ARG A 35 30.99 15.78 -6.28
N GLU A 36 31.82 16.44 -7.09
CA GLU A 36 31.39 17.12 -8.30
C GLU A 36 30.78 16.15 -9.33
N GLU A 37 31.43 15.02 -9.59
CA GLU A 37 30.92 13.96 -10.46
C GLU A 37 29.58 13.40 -9.96
N THR A 38 29.44 13.17 -8.65
CA THR A 38 28.16 12.71 -8.07
C THR A 38 27.06 13.76 -8.15
N ALA A 39 27.38 15.06 -8.00
CA ALA A 39 26.42 16.13 -8.12
C ALA A 39 25.95 16.27 -9.57
N GLN A 40 26.87 16.16 -10.54
CA GLN A 40 26.56 16.18 -11.96
C GLN A 40 25.66 15.01 -12.38
N ALA A 41 26.01 13.78 -11.97
CA ALA A 41 25.21 12.60 -12.29
C ALA A 41 23.77 12.69 -11.70
N ARG A 42 23.64 13.24 -10.48
CA ARG A 42 22.33 13.49 -9.86
C ARG A 42 21.54 14.54 -10.64
N ALA A 43 22.17 15.63 -11.07
CA ALA A 43 21.52 16.67 -11.87
C ALA A 43 21.00 16.12 -13.21
N GLU A 44 21.81 15.34 -13.92
CA GLU A 44 21.44 14.70 -15.19
C GLU A 44 20.27 13.70 -15.03
N THR A 45 20.29 12.92 -13.96
CA THR A 45 19.19 11.99 -13.64
C THR A 45 17.90 12.76 -13.36
N LEU A 46 17.96 13.83 -12.56
CA LEU A 46 16.80 14.66 -12.25
C LEU A 46 16.24 15.35 -13.49
N GLU A 47 17.09 15.82 -14.40
CA GLU A 47 16.67 16.40 -15.67
C GLU A 47 15.92 15.38 -16.52
N THR A 48 16.47 14.16 -16.66
CA THR A 48 15.83 13.09 -17.42
C THR A 48 14.47 12.70 -16.83
N VAL A 49 14.39 12.58 -15.50
CA VAL A 49 13.13 12.29 -14.80
C VAL A 49 12.12 13.42 -14.99
N GLN A 50 12.53 14.69 -14.87
CA GLN A 50 11.66 15.84 -15.09
C GLN A 50 11.11 15.89 -16.52
N GLN A 51 11.96 15.63 -17.52
CA GLN A 51 11.54 15.53 -18.91
C GLN A 51 10.52 14.40 -19.12
N GLY A 52 10.76 13.22 -18.53
CA GLY A 52 9.83 12.10 -18.59
C GLY A 52 8.47 12.40 -17.94
N VAL A 53 8.47 13.00 -16.75
CA VAL A 53 7.24 13.41 -16.05
C VAL A 53 6.45 14.45 -16.85
N ALA A 54 7.14 15.43 -17.46
CA ALA A 54 6.50 16.42 -18.31
C ALA A 54 5.85 15.78 -19.55
N GLY A 55 6.52 14.81 -20.18
CA GLY A 55 6.00 14.02 -21.30
C GLY A 55 4.73 13.26 -20.93
N LEU A 56 4.78 12.45 -19.86
CA LEU A 56 3.63 11.69 -19.36
C LEU A 56 2.45 12.58 -18.97
N CYS A 57 2.71 13.75 -18.35
CA CYS A 57 1.67 14.73 -18.05
C CYS A 57 1.03 15.33 -19.31
N GLY A 58 1.78 15.42 -20.41
CA GLY A 58 1.28 15.83 -21.73
C GLY A 58 0.35 14.77 -22.33
N GLU A 59 0.79 13.52 -22.33
CA GLU A 59 0.03 12.37 -22.85
C GLU A 59 -1.25 12.14 -22.04
N ASN A 60 -1.19 12.22 -20.71
CA ASN A 60 -2.37 12.05 -19.87
C ASN A 60 -3.43 13.14 -20.16
N ARG A 61 -2.99 14.39 -20.36
CA ARG A 61 -3.88 15.48 -20.77
C ARG A 61 -4.53 15.20 -22.12
N GLU A 62 -3.77 14.66 -23.08
CA GLU A 62 -4.32 14.30 -24.39
C GLU A 62 -5.29 13.10 -24.32
N LEU A 63 -5.00 12.09 -23.50
CA LEU A 63 -5.92 10.98 -23.26
C LEU A 63 -7.24 11.46 -22.67
N ARG A 64 -7.22 12.37 -21.69
CA ARG A 64 -8.45 12.96 -21.13
C ARG A 64 -9.25 13.71 -22.19
N ARG A 65 -8.58 14.51 -23.04
CA ARG A 65 -9.25 15.18 -24.18
C ARG A 65 -9.86 14.20 -25.17
N ARG A 66 -9.23 13.04 -25.40
CA ARG A 66 -9.79 11.98 -26.26
C ARG A 66 -11.01 11.33 -25.62
N GLN A 67 -10.94 11.06 -24.32
CA GLN A 67 -12.07 10.52 -23.56
C GLN A 67 -13.26 11.49 -23.53
N GLU A 68 -13.02 12.78 -23.31
CA GLU A 68 -14.06 13.82 -23.35
C GLU A 68 -14.74 13.91 -24.72
N ARG A 69 -13.96 13.85 -25.81
CA ARG A 69 -14.51 13.78 -27.17
C ARG A 69 -15.37 12.53 -27.36
N MET A 70 -14.87 11.36 -26.99
CA MET A 70 -15.61 10.11 -27.10
C MET A 70 -16.91 10.11 -26.28
N LEU A 71 -16.89 10.65 -25.07
CA LEU A 71 -18.10 10.81 -24.24
C LEU A 71 -19.10 11.78 -24.88
N SER A 72 -18.62 12.86 -25.50
CA SER A 72 -19.46 13.77 -26.26
C SER A 72 -20.11 13.08 -27.46
N ASP A 73 -19.35 12.29 -28.22
CA ASP A 73 -19.84 11.54 -29.38
C ASP A 73 -20.90 10.49 -28.97
N LEU A 74 -20.66 9.78 -27.86
CA LEU A 74 -21.62 8.81 -27.30
C LEU A 74 -22.92 9.47 -26.83
N ASN A 75 -22.84 10.64 -26.20
CA ASN A 75 -24.03 11.41 -25.83
C ASN A 75 -24.79 11.88 -27.07
N GLY A 76 -24.09 12.35 -28.10
CA GLY A 76 -24.70 12.69 -29.39
C GLY A 76 -25.45 11.51 -30.02
N ALA A 77 -24.83 10.33 -30.08
CA ALA A 77 -25.47 9.12 -30.60
C ALA A 77 -26.69 8.68 -29.76
N LYS A 78 -26.64 8.86 -28.43
CA LYS A 78 -27.77 8.57 -27.54
C LYS A 78 -28.94 9.53 -27.77
N ASP A 79 -28.66 10.81 -28.00
CA ASP A 79 -29.68 11.81 -28.30
C ASP A 79 -30.33 11.52 -29.67
N GLU A 80 -29.54 11.16 -30.68
CA GLU A 80 -30.03 10.70 -31.98
C GLU A 80 -30.93 9.46 -31.86
N MET A 81 -30.50 8.44 -31.10
CA MET A 81 -31.32 7.24 -30.86
C MET A 81 -32.63 7.57 -30.14
N SER A 82 -32.60 8.52 -29.20
CA SER A 82 -33.79 8.96 -28.47
C SER A 82 -34.76 9.72 -29.39
N ALA A 83 -34.23 10.54 -30.31
CA ALA A 83 -35.02 11.19 -31.35
C ALA A 83 -35.67 10.17 -32.29
N LEU A 84 -34.91 9.20 -32.80
CA LEU A 84 -35.42 8.12 -33.66
C LEU A 84 -36.53 7.30 -32.98
N ARG A 85 -36.39 7.01 -31.68
CA ARG A 85 -37.44 6.31 -30.90
C ARG A 85 -38.73 7.13 -30.82
N LEU A 86 -38.62 8.45 -30.68
CA LEU A 86 -39.76 9.34 -30.58
C LEU A 86 -40.47 9.49 -31.94
N GLU A 87 -39.72 9.62 -33.02
CA GLU A 87 -40.23 9.59 -34.40
C GLU A 87 -40.95 8.28 -34.72
N LEU A 88 -40.36 7.14 -34.34
CA LEU A 88 -40.97 5.82 -34.53
C LEU A 88 -42.30 5.68 -33.76
N ALA A 89 -42.32 6.10 -32.50
CA ALA A 89 -43.54 6.09 -31.68
C ALA A 89 -44.64 6.96 -32.29
N GLN A 90 -44.28 8.14 -32.82
CA GLN A 90 -45.23 9.03 -33.50
C GLN A 90 -45.75 8.42 -34.80
N ALA A 91 -44.91 7.77 -35.60
CA ALA A 91 -45.31 7.09 -36.82
C ALA A 91 -46.29 5.93 -36.55
N LEU A 92 -46.06 5.15 -35.48
CA LEU A 92 -46.97 4.09 -35.06
C LEU A 92 -48.35 4.63 -34.63
N LEU A 93 -48.38 5.72 -33.87
CA LEU A 93 -49.63 6.40 -33.51
C LEU A 93 -50.41 6.86 -34.74
N GLN A 94 -49.74 7.48 -35.72
CA GLN A 94 -50.38 7.91 -36.96
C GLN A 94 -50.93 6.73 -37.78
N ALA A 95 -50.16 5.63 -37.90
CA ALA A 95 -50.60 4.43 -38.60
C ALA A 95 -51.84 3.79 -37.94
N SER A 96 -51.90 3.77 -36.61
CA SER A 96 -53.07 3.25 -35.88
C SER A 96 -54.34 4.08 -36.10
N SER A 97 -54.21 5.40 -36.23
CA SER A 97 -55.35 6.31 -36.48
C SER A 97 -55.94 6.18 -37.89
N ALA A 98 -55.17 5.72 -38.86
CA ALA A 98 -55.64 5.54 -40.24
C ALA A 98 -56.40 4.21 -40.45
N GLY A 99 -56.28 3.24 -39.53
CA GLY A 99 -56.90 1.91 -39.65
C GLY A 99 -58.28 1.76 -38.99
N SER A 100 -58.83 2.79 -38.34
CA SER A 100 -60.04 2.68 -37.49
C SER A 100 -61.34 3.16 -38.17
N ALA A 101 -61.52 2.86 -39.46
CA ALA A 101 -62.69 3.28 -40.24
C ALA A 101 -63.56 2.15 -40.81
N GLU A 102 -63.39 0.89 -40.40
CA GLU A 102 -64.32 -0.19 -40.79
C GLU A 102 -64.80 -1.03 -39.59
N ASP A 103 -66.08 -0.81 -39.27
CA ASP A 103 -67.16 -1.82 -39.17
C ASP A 103 -67.15 -2.87 -38.03
N VAL A 104 -68.08 -2.69 -37.07
CA VAL A 104 -69.07 -3.68 -36.55
C VAL A 104 -68.50 -4.92 -35.78
N THR A 105 -68.92 -5.34 -34.58
CA THR A 105 -70.25 -5.43 -33.97
C THR A 105 -70.11 -5.64 -32.46
N ASP A 106 -71.11 -5.12 -31.75
CA ASP A 106 -71.63 -5.45 -30.43
C ASP A 106 -71.63 -6.97 -30.11
N HIS A 107 -70.93 -7.41 -29.06
CA HIS A 107 -71.25 -8.64 -28.32
C HIS A 107 -70.86 -8.54 -26.85
N ASP A 108 -71.91 -8.33 -26.06
CA ASP A 108 -72.09 -8.52 -24.63
C ASP A 108 -71.57 -9.88 -24.14
N ALA A 109 -70.65 -9.89 -23.16
CA ALA A 109 -70.45 -11.01 -22.24
C ALA A 109 -69.63 -10.56 -21.01
N GLU A 110 -70.31 -10.60 -19.87
CA GLU A 110 -69.86 -10.32 -18.50
C GLU A 110 -68.86 -11.37 -17.94
N PRO A 111 -68.29 -11.15 -16.73
CA PRO A 111 -66.91 -11.48 -16.37
C PRO A 111 -66.75 -12.84 -15.67
N ASP A 112 -65.53 -13.39 -15.70
CA ASP A 112 -65.14 -14.51 -14.85
C ASP A 112 -63.76 -14.26 -14.20
N GLU A 113 -63.74 -14.40 -12.87
CA GLU A 113 -62.58 -14.33 -12.01
C GLU A 113 -61.68 -15.56 -12.20
N GLY A 114 -60.37 -15.39 -12.23
CA GLY A 114 -59.45 -16.52 -12.11
C GLY A 114 -57.99 -16.09 -11.95
N PRO A 115 -57.19 -16.80 -11.13
CA PRO A 115 -56.13 -16.18 -10.35
C PRO A 115 -54.75 -16.21 -11.01
N VAL A 116 -53.93 -15.29 -10.51
CA VAL A 116 -52.48 -15.12 -10.66
C VAL A 116 -51.70 -16.43 -10.78
N PRO A 117 -50.79 -16.55 -11.77
CA PRO A 117 -49.59 -17.36 -11.62
C PRO A 117 -48.34 -16.48 -11.48
N GLU A 118 -47.60 -16.74 -10.41
CA GLU A 118 -46.17 -16.45 -10.31
C GLU A 118 -45.44 -17.08 -11.51
N SER A 119 -44.56 -16.33 -12.16
CA SER A 119 -43.54 -16.90 -13.04
C SER A 119 -42.28 -16.06 -12.94
N GLU A 120 -41.37 -16.55 -12.11
CA GLU A 120 -39.94 -16.29 -12.17
C GLU A 120 -39.44 -16.56 -13.59
N ALA A 121 -38.73 -15.59 -14.18
CA ALA A 121 -37.86 -15.80 -15.33
C ALA A 121 -36.83 -14.66 -15.37
N GLU A 122 -35.85 -14.76 -14.48
CA GLU A 122 -34.56 -14.09 -14.66
C GLU A 122 -33.90 -14.69 -15.91
N LEU A 123 -33.99 -13.98 -17.03
CA LEU A 123 -33.18 -14.22 -18.22
C LEU A 123 -31.88 -13.45 -18.05
N SER A 124 -30.87 -14.16 -17.56
CA SER A 124 -29.46 -13.86 -17.73
C SER A 124 -29.12 -13.82 -19.23
N ALA A 125 -28.85 -12.62 -19.74
CA ALA A 125 -28.19 -12.43 -21.02
C ALA A 125 -26.67 -12.40 -20.79
N ASP A 126 -26.04 -13.57 -20.95
CA ASP A 126 -24.63 -13.68 -21.29
C ASP A 126 -24.45 -13.16 -22.72
N GLU A 127 -23.89 -11.95 -22.88
CA GLU A 127 -23.30 -11.51 -24.15
C GLU A 127 -21.80 -11.84 -24.14
N GLU A 128 -21.54 -13.02 -24.68
CA GLU A 128 -20.28 -13.48 -25.24
C GLU A 128 -19.82 -12.48 -26.32
N THR A 129 -18.83 -11.63 -26.01
CA THR A 129 -18.13 -10.83 -27.03
C THR A 129 -16.84 -11.54 -27.42
N ASP A 130 -16.97 -12.29 -28.50
CA ASP A 130 -15.95 -12.78 -29.41
C ASP A 130 -14.87 -11.71 -29.67
N GLN A 131 -13.67 -11.92 -29.10
CA GLN A 131 -12.49 -11.12 -29.42
C GLN A 131 -11.83 -11.69 -30.68
N GLY A 132 -12.15 -11.05 -31.80
CA GLY A 132 -11.54 -11.32 -33.09
C GLY A 132 -10.01 -11.22 -33.04
N GLU A 133 -9.39 -12.30 -33.52
CA GLU A 133 -8.02 -12.37 -34.00
C GLU A 133 -7.75 -11.25 -35.02
N GLY A 134 -6.85 -10.34 -34.64
CA GLY A 134 -6.25 -9.34 -35.52
C GLY A 134 -4.76 -9.59 -35.68
N THR A 135 -4.42 -10.61 -36.47
CA THR A 135 -3.09 -10.87 -37.02
C THR A 135 -2.61 -9.65 -37.82
N MET A 136 -1.51 -9.03 -37.40
CA MET A 136 -0.64 -8.22 -38.26
C MET A 136 0.82 -8.52 -37.90
N THR A 137 1.36 -9.54 -38.56
CA THR A 137 2.79 -9.72 -38.88
C THR A 137 3.28 -8.50 -39.65
N ASP A 138 4.27 -7.78 -39.10
CA ASP A 138 5.70 -7.83 -39.45
C ASP A 138 6.03 -6.93 -40.65
N GLU A 139 6.97 -5.99 -40.46
CA GLU A 139 8.18 -5.87 -41.28
C GLU A 139 8.97 -4.58 -40.94
N SER A 140 10.16 -4.79 -40.34
CA SER A 140 11.47 -4.12 -40.55
C SER A 140 11.60 -2.59 -40.49
N ALA A 141 12.71 -1.98 -40.07
CA ALA A 141 13.96 -2.39 -39.43
C ALA A 141 14.74 -1.08 -39.20
N ARG A 142 15.36 -0.91 -38.02
CA ARG A 142 16.64 -0.19 -37.86
C ARG A 142 17.09 -0.28 -36.39
N THR A 143 17.85 -1.32 -36.12
CA THR A 143 18.59 -1.51 -34.87
C THR A 143 20.07 -1.37 -35.21
N GLU A 144 20.62 -0.18 -35.01
CA GLU A 144 22.07 0.01 -34.92
C GLU A 144 22.47 -0.09 -33.45
N GLY A 145 23.49 -0.92 -33.21
CA GLY A 145 23.86 -1.42 -31.90
C GLY A 145 24.43 -0.38 -30.95
N ALA A 146 24.14 -0.60 -29.67
CA ALA A 146 25.00 -0.20 -28.57
C ALA A 146 25.04 -1.37 -27.57
N ALA A 147 26.24 -1.88 -27.32
CA ALA A 147 26.50 -3.00 -26.45
C ALA A 147 25.99 -2.74 -25.01
N PRO A 148 25.38 -3.73 -24.32
CA PRO A 148 25.03 -3.57 -22.93
C PRO A 148 26.30 -3.56 -22.07
N GLY A 149 26.48 -2.44 -21.39
CA GLY A 149 27.51 -2.22 -20.39
C GLY A 149 27.45 -3.25 -19.26
N ARG A 150 28.64 -3.69 -18.89
CA ARG A 150 28.99 -4.76 -17.97
C ARG A 150 28.82 -4.36 -16.48
N GLY A 151 27.65 -3.83 -16.12
CA GLY A 151 27.34 -3.31 -14.77
C GLY A 151 26.10 -3.91 -14.09
N SER A 152 25.39 -4.84 -14.74
CA SER A 152 24.09 -5.35 -14.26
C SER A 152 24.20 -6.58 -13.34
N GLU A 153 25.36 -7.24 -13.29
CA GLU A 153 25.51 -8.52 -12.58
C GLU A 153 25.65 -8.34 -11.05
N GLU A 154 26.24 -7.24 -10.58
CA GLU A 154 26.52 -7.02 -9.15
C GLU A 154 25.26 -6.54 -8.39
N SER A 155 24.42 -5.71 -9.01
CA SER A 155 23.12 -5.28 -8.45
C SER A 155 22.08 -6.42 -8.45
N ALA A 156 22.08 -7.26 -9.49
CA ALA A 156 21.22 -8.44 -9.56
C ALA A 156 21.59 -9.49 -8.49
N ALA A 157 22.89 -9.68 -8.22
CA ALA A 157 23.36 -10.57 -7.17
C ALA A 157 22.91 -10.09 -5.77
N GLY A 158 23.04 -8.79 -5.47
CA GLY A 158 22.58 -8.22 -4.20
C GLY A 158 21.06 -8.32 -4.00
N GLY A 159 20.27 -8.11 -5.07
CA GLY A 159 18.82 -8.29 -5.02
C GLY A 159 18.39 -9.74 -4.76
N ALA A 160 19.08 -10.71 -5.37
CA ALA A 160 18.80 -12.13 -5.16
C ALA A 160 19.14 -12.59 -3.73
N GLU A 161 20.23 -12.08 -3.15
CA GLU A 161 20.61 -12.36 -1.76
C GLU A 161 19.61 -11.76 -0.77
N LEU A 162 19.21 -10.49 -0.95
CA LEU A 162 18.21 -9.84 -0.12
C LEU A 162 16.86 -10.59 -0.18
N LYS A 163 16.43 -11.00 -1.37
CA LYS A 163 15.22 -11.80 -1.54
C LYS A 163 15.30 -13.12 -0.77
N ARG A 164 16.42 -13.85 -0.85
CA ARG A 164 16.63 -15.08 -0.08
C ARG A 164 16.60 -14.82 1.42
N ALA A 165 17.26 -13.77 1.89
CA ALA A 165 17.27 -13.40 3.32
C ALA A 165 15.84 -13.10 3.84
N ILE A 166 15.04 -12.38 3.05
CA ILE A 166 13.63 -12.10 3.35
C ILE A 166 12.82 -13.40 3.44
N GLU A 167 12.95 -14.28 2.44
CA GLU A 167 12.21 -15.55 2.40
C GLU A 167 12.58 -16.48 3.59
N CYS A 168 13.86 -16.56 3.94
CA CYS A 168 14.34 -17.32 5.10
C CYS A 168 13.80 -16.74 6.42
N ALA A 169 13.85 -15.42 6.59
CA ALA A 169 13.32 -14.74 7.77
C ALA A 169 11.80 -14.91 7.90
N TYR A 170 11.06 -14.87 6.79
CA TYR A 170 9.61 -15.07 6.78
C TYR A 170 9.21 -16.50 7.16
N ARG A 171 9.94 -17.52 6.70
CA ARG A 171 9.68 -18.93 7.08
C ARG A 171 10.05 -19.25 8.53
N GLY A 172 10.76 -18.36 9.23
CA GLY A 172 11.27 -18.61 10.58
C GLY A 172 12.42 -19.62 10.63
N ASP A 173 13.06 -19.90 9.48
CA ASP A 173 14.10 -20.93 9.34
C ASP A 173 15.52 -20.36 9.54
N GLY A 174 15.62 -19.09 9.95
CA GLY A 174 16.86 -18.37 10.19
C GLY A 174 17.37 -18.49 11.63
N GLY A 175 18.07 -19.59 11.95
CA GLY A 175 19.20 -19.52 12.89
C GLY A 175 18.91 -19.64 14.39
N SER A 176 18.20 -20.68 14.83
CA SER A 176 18.59 -21.34 16.08
C SER A 176 19.79 -22.23 15.78
N THR A 177 20.99 -21.65 15.73
CA THR A 177 22.22 -22.42 15.81
C THR A 177 22.40 -22.91 17.24
N ALA A 178 21.74 -24.03 17.53
CA ALA A 178 22.15 -24.92 18.59
C ALA A 178 23.59 -25.38 18.33
N THR A 179 24.57 -24.63 18.86
CA THR A 179 25.91 -25.15 19.14
C THR A 179 26.05 -25.30 20.64
N THR A 180 25.87 -26.55 21.03
CA THR A 180 26.28 -27.20 22.27
C THR A 180 27.67 -26.74 22.74
N SER A 181 27.77 -26.19 23.95
CA SER A 181 28.98 -26.23 24.77
C SER A 181 28.62 -26.15 26.25
N THR A 182 28.38 -27.33 26.81
CA THR A 182 28.89 -27.81 28.11
C THR A 182 29.16 -26.81 29.24
N GLY A 183 28.38 -26.91 30.32
CA GLY A 183 28.65 -26.24 31.60
C GLY A 183 27.67 -26.64 32.71
N ARG A 184 27.71 -27.90 33.12
CA ARG A 184 27.01 -28.50 34.27
C ARG A 184 27.43 -27.84 35.60
N VAL A 185 26.48 -27.42 36.46
CA VAL A 185 26.30 -27.66 37.93
C VAL A 185 25.03 -26.88 38.35
N SER A 186 23.86 -27.49 38.59
CA SER A 186 23.35 -28.14 39.81
C SER A 186 22.93 -27.21 40.97
N VAL A 187 21.66 -27.40 41.37
CA VAL A 187 20.98 -27.17 42.68
C VAL A 187 20.41 -25.78 42.99
N GLY A 188 19.09 -25.75 43.25
CA GLY A 188 18.47 -24.79 44.17
C GLY A 188 17.07 -24.30 43.79
N GLN A 189 16.03 -25.08 44.09
CA GLN A 189 14.63 -24.61 44.12
C GLN A 189 14.41 -23.60 45.26
N HIS A 190 13.82 -22.43 44.96
CA HIS A 190 12.93 -21.68 45.85
C HIS A 190 12.07 -20.67 45.04
N PRO A 191 10.77 -20.47 45.36
CA PRO A 191 9.83 -19.57 44.63
C PRO A 191 9.83 -18.12 45.19
N PRO A 192 9.08 -17.17 44.58
CA PRO A 192 9.55 -15.80 44.36
C PRO A 192 9.19 -14.84 45.50
N SER A 193 10.11 -13.93 45.82
CA SER A 193 9.83 -12.74 46.63
C SER A 193 10.04 -11.49 45.80
N ALA A 194 8.95 -10.72 45.68
CA ALA A 194 8.88 -9.43 45.05
C ALA A 194 9.93 -8.46 45.61
N ARG A 195 10.66 -7.79 44.72
CA ARG A 195 11.17 -6.44 44.96
C ARG A 195 11.35 -5.70 43.65
N ALA A 196 10.76 -4.53 43.65
CA ALA A 196 10.68 -3.58 42.56
C ALA A 196 12.02 -2.95 42.22
N ALA A 197 12.07 -2.49 40.97
CA ALA A 197 12.78 -1.31 40.46
C ALA A 197 14.27 -1.22 40.81
N THR A 198 15.11 -1.53 39.83
CA THR A 198 15.74 -0.54 38.95
C THR A 198 16.64 -1.32 38.03
N ASP A 199 16.22 -1.57 36.80
CA ASP A 199 17.20 -1.73 35.75
C ASP A 199 16.75 -0.99 34.50
N ALA A 200 17.71 -0.27 33.98
CA ALA A 200 17.50 0.84 33.09
C ALA A 200 16.85 0.38 31.79
N CYS A 201 15.89 1.18 31.36
CA CYS A 201 15.48 1.32 29.98
C CYS A 201 16.74 1.41 29.10
N SER A 202 17.18 0.27 28.58
CA SER A 202 18.11 0.26 27.45
C SER A 202 17.30 0.78 26.26
N PRO A 203 17.70 1.86 25.60
CA PRO A 203 17.09 2.25 24.34
C PRO A 203 17.32 1.09 23.38
N GLN A 204 16.29 0.30 23.09
CA GLN A 204 16.32 -0.56 21.93
C GLN A 204 16.35 0.38 20.72
N GLU A 205 17.56 0.68 20.25
CA GLU A 205 17.73 1.25 18.92
C GLU A 205 17.02 0.33 17.90
N PRO A 206 16.33 0.90 16.89
CA PRO A 206 15.43 0.15 16.03
C PRO A 206 16.22 -0.66 14.99
N GLU A 207 16.88 -1.74 15.41
CA GLU A 207 17.46 -2.74 14.50
C GLU A 207 16.37 -3.48 13.67
N GLN A 208 15.08 -3.21 13.95
CA GLN A 208 13.92 -3.79 13.28
C GLN A 208 13.49 -3.07 11.99
N CYS A 209 14.19 -2.00 11.59
CA CYS A 209 13.89 -1.21 10.39
C CYS A 209 14.89 -1.44 9.25
N GLY A 210 15.40 -2.66 9.08
CA GLY A 210 16.22 -3.05 7.93
C GLY A 210 15.40 -3.47 6.70
N PRO A 211 15.99 -3.49 5.49
CA PRO A 211 15.31 -3.91 4.26
C PRO A 211 14.77 -5.35 4.30
N VAL A 212 15.42 -6.24 5.05
CA VAL A 212 14.93 -7.61 5.30
C VAL A 212 13.63 -7.60 6.11
N ALA A 213 13.58 -6.83 7.19
CA ALA A 213 12.39 -6.72 8.04
C ALA A 213 11.21 -6.10 7.28
N HIS A 214 11.50 -5.10 6.42
CA HIS A 214 10.50 -4.55 5.50
C HIS A 214 9.96 -5.60 4.54
N GLY A 215 10.84 -6.39 3.91
CA GLY A 215 10.43 -7.47 3.01
C GLY A 215 9.55 -8.53 3.70
N VAL A 216 9.88 -8.91 4.94
CA VAL A 216 9.05 -9.82 5.75
C VAL A 216 7.67 -9.21 6.01
N LEU A 217 7.61 -7.91 6.30
CA LEU A 217 6.36 -7.21 6.51
C LEU A 217 5.48 -7.19 5.26
N LEU A 218 6.07 -6.99 4.07
CA LEU A 218 5.35 -7.06 2.80
C LEU A 218 4.78 -8.46 2.55
N LEU A 219 5.52 -9.53 2.85
CA LEU A 219 5.03 -10.91 2.75
C LEU A 219 3.88 -11.18 3.72
N LYS A 220 3.95 -10.66 4.96
CA LYS A 220 2.84 -10.74 5.92
C LYS A 220 1.59 -10.00 5.43
N ALA A 221 1.76 -8.80 4.87
CA ALA A 221 0.67 -8.04 4.28
C ALA A 221 0.04 -8.77 3.08
N ALA A 222 0.85 -9.41 2.23
CA ALA A 222 0.38 -10.21 1.09
C ALA A 222 -0.51 -11.39 1.52
N GLY A 223 -0.22 -11.99 2.69
CA GLY A 223 -1.02 -13.06 3.26
C GLY A 223 -2.31 -12.62 3.96
N ALA A 224 -2.51 -11.31 4.17
CA ALA A 224 -3.70 -10.79 4.82
C ALA A 224 -4.85 -10.62 3.81
N ALA A 225 -5.95 -11.34 4.00
CA ALA A 225 -7.15 -11.18 3.17
C ALA A 225 -7.77 -9.78 3.32
N SER A 226 -7.84 -9.28 4.56
CA SER A 226 -8.31 -7.92 4.88
C SER A 226 -7.69 -7.45 6.19
N VAL A 227 -7.37 -6.16 6.26
CA VAL A 227 -6.85 -5.46 7.44
C VAL A 227 -7.69 -4.22 7.68
N GLU A 228 -8.23 -4.09 8.89
CA GLU A 228 -8.95 -2.89 9.29
C GLU A 228 -7.97 -1.93 9.98
N LEU A 229 -7.84 -0.72 9.44
CA LEU A 229 -7.13 0.36 10.08
C LEU A 229 -8.12 1.25 10.85
N VAL A 230 -7.86 1.48 12.14
CA VAL A 230 -8.60 2.43 12.97
C VAL A 230 -7.65 3.56 13.35
N LEU A 231 -7.94 4.77 12.87
CA LEU A 231 -7.02 5.91 12.95
C LEU A 231 -7.76 7.25 12.81
N HIS A 232 -7.11 8.35 13.20
CA HIS A 232 -7.67 9.68 13.03
C HIS A 232 -7.81 10.04 11.54
N ARG A 233 -8.87 10.78 11.17
CA ARG A 233 -9.19 11.16 9.80
C ARG A 233 -8.03 11.84 9.10
N ASP A 234 -7.36 12.78 9.77
CA ASP A 234 -6.19 13.46 9.19
C ASP A 234 -5.03 12.49 8.91
N THR A 235 -4.84 11.48 9.77
CA THR A 235 -3.87 10.41 9.53
C THR A 235 -4.28 9.55 8.33
N TRP A 236 -5.58 9.32 8.14
CA TRP A 236 -6.08 8.63 6.95
C TRP A 236 -5.79 9.44 5.69
N GLU A 237 -6.07 10.73 5.72
CA GLU A 237 -5.84 11.64 4.58
C GLU A 237 -4.35 11.70 4.23
N PHE A 238 -3.45 11.70 5.23
CA PHE A 238 -2.02 11.56 5.02
C PHE A 238 -1.65 10.23 4.32
N VAL A 239 -2.12 9.10 4.84
CA VAL A 239 -1.85 7.77 4.24
C VAL A 239 -2.37 7.71 2.82
N LEU A 240 -3.58 8.24 2.60
CA LEU A 240 -4.23 8.27 1.30
C LEU A 240 -3.46 9.14 0.31
N GLY A 241 -3.03 10.33 0.72
CA GLY A 241 -2.22 11.23 -0.10
C GLY A 241 -0.91 10.61 -0.57
N ARG A 242 -0.34 9.68 0.21
CA ARG A 242 0.85 8.90 -0.18
C ARG A 242 0.53 7.72 -1.09
N ALA A 243 -0.61 7.06 -0.88
CA ALA A 243 -0.88 5.76 -1.50
C ALA A 243 -1.66 5.82 -2.82
N VAL A 244 -2.47 6.86 -3.07
CA VAL A 244 -3.41 6.93 -4.23
C VAL A 244 -2.73 6.80 -5.60
N GLY A 245 -1.45 7.15 -5.72
CA GLY A 245 -0.69 7.03 -6.97
C GLY A 245 -0.03 5.68 -7.21
N HIS A 246 -0.08 4.73 -6.27
CA HIS A 246 0.63 3.46 -6.41
C HIS A 246 -0.21 2.42 -7.15
N ASP A 247 0.37 1.72 -8.13
CA ASP A 247 -0.27 0.68 -8.97
C ASP A 247 -1.01 -0.45 -8.24
N HIS A 248 -0.64 -0.69 -6.99
CA HIS A 248 -1.22 -1.74 -6.16
C HIS A 248 -2.24 -1.19 -5.15
N PHE A 249 -2.35 0.12 -5.00
CA PHE A 249 -3.32 0.72 -4.12
C PHE A 249 -4.71 0.76 -4.78
N ARG A 250 -5.70 0.33 -4.03
CA ARG A 250 -7.12 0.51 -4.36
C ARG A 250 -7.79 1.24 -3.22
N LEU A 251 -8.57 2.26 -3.57
CA LEU A 251 -9.35 3.03 -2.62
C LEU A 251 -10.37 2.09 -1.95
N PRO A 252 -10.43 2.05 -0.61
CA PRO A 252 -11.41 1.26 0.11
C PRO A 252 -12.84 1.70 -0.24
N PRO A 253 -13.75 0.77 -0.59
CA PRO A 253 -15.13 1.11 -0.89
C PRO A 253 -15.88 1.58 0.36
N ASP A 254 -15.54 1.02 1.52
CA ASP A 254 -16.20 1.29 2.79
C ASP A 254 -15.24 1.97 3.78
N MET A 255 -15.55 3.23 4.11
CA MET A 255 -14.96 3.97 5.22
C MET A 255 -16.06 4.23 6.24
N LYS A 256 -15.89 3.68 7.46
CA LYS A 256 -16.84 3.90 8.55
C LYS A 256 -16.32 5.01 9.45
N ASP A 257 -17.11 6.06 9.61
CA ASP A 257 -16.86 7.07 10.65
C ASP A 257 -17.19 6.46 12.02
N LEU A 258 -16.23 6.49 12.94
CA LEU A 258 -16.39 6.01 14.32
C LEU A 258 -16.68 7.16 15.29
N GLY A 259 -16.80 8.40 14.79
CA GLY A 259 -16.90 9.60 15.62
C GLY A 259 -15.56 10.03 16.21
N ASN A 260 -15.56 11.20 16.86
CA ASN A 260 -14.36 11.81 17.47
C ASN A 260 -13.18 11.97 16.49
N GLY A 261 -13.48 12.18 15.20
CA GLY A 261 -12.45 12.30 14.16
C GLY A 261 -11.78 10.98 13.79
N ARG A 262 -12.26 9.82 14.25
CA ARG A 262 -11.69 8.51 13.91
C ARG A 262 -12.45 7.83 12.77
N VAL A 263 -11.71 7.15 11.92
CA VAL A 263 -12.25 6.36 10.82
C VAL A 263 -11.76 4.93 10.91
N ARG A 264 -12.62 3.99 10.51
CA ARG A 264 -12.28 2.59 10.27
C ARG A 264 -12.28 2.33 8.77
N VAL A 265 -11.17 1.82 8.28
CA VAL A 265 -10.94 1.60 6.85
C VAL A 265 -10.46 0.18 6.60
N ALA A 266 -11.17 -0.55 5.73
CA ALA A 266 -10.76 -1.90 5.35
C ALA A 266 -9.80 -1.87 4.15
N LEU A 267 -8.58 -2.39 4.33
CA LEU A 267 -7.58 -2.53 3.29
C LEU A 267 -7.39 -3.99 2.93
N SER A 268 -7.38 -4.27 1.61
CA SER A 268 -6.86 -5.55 1.12
C SER A 268 -5.36 -5.65 1.40
N GLY A 269 -4.82 -6.88 1.48
CA GLY A 269 -3.38 -7.11 1.58
C GLY A 269 -2.57 -6.41 0.47
N ARG A 270 -3.12 -6.37 -0.75
CA ARG A 270 -2.52 -5.64 -1.90
C ARG A 270 -2.44 -4.13 -1.67
N SER A 271 -3.51 -3.51 -1.17
CA SER A 271 -3.49 -2.07 -0.83
C SER A 271 -2.56 -1.79 0.35
N LEU A 272 -2.50 -2.70 1.33
CA LEU A 272 -1.60 -2.58 2.48
C LEU A 272 -0.11 -2.65 2.07
N ILE A 273 0.25 -3.52 1.12
CA ILE A 273 1.60 -3.55 0.52
C ILE A 273 1.94 -2.18 -0.05
N ALA A 274 1.05 -1.57 -0.83
CA ALA A 274 1.28 -0.26 -1.44
C ALA A 274 1.50 0.82 -0.37
N VAL A 275 0.69 0.83 0.70
CA VAL A 275 0.86 1.74 1.84
C VAL A 275 2.22 1.55 2.50
N LEU A 276 2.61 0.31 2.78
CA LEU A 276 3.89 0.01 3.43
C LEU A 276 5.10 0.45 2.59
N ILE A 277 5.05 0.25 1.27
CA ILE A 277 6.08 0.70 0.33
C ILE A 277 6.18 2.23 0.35
N GLN A 278 5.05 2.94 0.26
CA GLN A 278 5.05 4.41 0.23
C GLN A 278 5.54 5.01 1.55
N LEU A 279 5.15 4.45 2.69
CA LEU A 279 5.66 4.88 3.99
C LEU A 279 7.15 4.54 4.16
N TRP A 280 7.62 3.44 3.56
CA TRP A 280 9.04 3.09 3.51
C TRP A 280 9.86 4.05 2.66
N GLN A 281 9.40 4.37 1.46
CA GLN A 281 10.04 5.36 0.59
C GLN A 281 10.05 6.74 1.26
N THR A 282 8.91 7.18 1.79
CA THR A 282 8.79 8.47 2.47
C THR A 282 9.79 8.60 3.63
N ARG A 283 9.99 7.55 4.46
CA ARG A 283 11.00 7.63 5.53
C ARG A 283 12.44 7.72 5.01
N SER A 284 12.70 7.14 3.84
CA SER A 284 14.03 6.98 3.28
C SER A 284 14.43 8.22 2.49
N GLU A 285 13.46 8.90 1.90
CA GLU A 285 13.64 10.03 0.98
C GLU A 285 13.34 11.39 1.64
N ALA A 286 12.39 11.46 2.58
CA ALA A 286 12.05 12.72 3.23
C ALA A 286 13.15 13.17 4.19
N ASP A 287 13.34 14.49 4.26
CA ASP A 287 14.29 15.08 5.20
C ASP A 287 13.95 14.70 6.65
N PRO A 288 14.93 14.23 7.43
CA PRO A 288 14.72 13.95 8.84
C PRO A 288 14.13 15.17 9.58
N LEU A 289 13.27 14.92 10.56
CA LEU A 289 12.58 15.95 11.37
C LEU A 289 11.51 16.78 10.62
N GLN A 290 11.23 16.50 9.35
CA GLN A 290 10.05 17.05 8.68
C GLN A 290 8.77 16.30 9.07
N ALA A 291 7.62 16.98 8.89
CA ALA A 291 6.31 16.43 9.24
C ALA A 291 6.03 15.09 8.52
N ASP A 292 6.35 15.03 7.22
CA ASP A 292 6.14 13.84 6.40
C ASP A 292 6.95 12.65 6.86
N TRP A 293 8.24 12.87 7.16
CA TRP A 293 9.12 11.84 7.72
C TRP A 293 8.57 11.33 9.05
N THR A 294 8.18 12.25 9.93
CA THR A 294 7.69 11.92 11.28
C THR A 294 6.41 11.10 11.23
N LEU A 295 5.43 11.52 10.42
CA LEU A 295 4.18 10.79 10.22
C LEU A 295 4.43 9.43 9.56
N ALA A 296 5.29 9.36 8.54
CA ALA A 296 5.61 8.10 7.86
C ALA A 296 6.26 7.09 8.81
N VAL A 297 7.22 7.52 9.62
CA VAL A 297 7.88 6.67 10.62
C VAL A 297 6.88 6.19 11.67
N ALA A 298 6.10 7.09 12.26
CA ALA A 298 5.14 6.74 13.30
C ALA A 298 4.08 5.74 12.81
N VAL A 299 3.45 6.03 11.67
CA VAL A 299 2.42 5.17 11.08
C VAL A 299 3.01 3.82 10.69
N TYR A 300 4.17 3.81 10.02
CA TYR A 300 4.77 2.55 9.61
C TYR A 300 5.17 1.68 10.79
N CYS A 301 5.89 2.23 11.77
CA CYS A 301 6.40 1.43 12.90
C CYS A 301 5.24 0.76 13.63
N ARG A 302 4.12 1.47 13.77
CA ARG A 302 2.93 0.94 14.43
C ARG A 302 2.20 -0.13 13.63
N ILE A 303 2.09 0.04 12.31
CA ILE A 303 1.58 -1.03 11.43
C ILE A 303 2.52 -2.25 11.49
N ALA A 304 3.83 -2.01 11.47
CA ALA A 304 4.85 -3.06 11.51
C ALA A 304 4.79 -3.87 12.81
N GLU A 305 4.68 -3.19 13.95
CA GLU A 305 4.52 -3.82 15.27
C GLU A 305 3.29 -4.72 15.29
N ARG A 306 2.12 -4.21 14.87
CA ARG A 306 0.87 -4.97 14.89
C ARG A 306 0.89 -6.16 13.92
N LEU A 307 1.40 -5.99 12.71
CA LEU A 307 1.52 -7.10 11.74
C LEU A 307 2.59 -8.12 12.17
N SER A 308 3.63 -7.70 12.89
CA SER A 308 4.71 -8.59 13.30
C SER A 308 4.20 -9.69 14.25
N GLY A 309 3.23 -9.37 15.12
CA GLY A 309 2.64 -10.28 16.09
C GLY A 309 1.49 -11.14 15.57
N VAL A 310 1.04 -10.95 14.33
CA VAL A 310 -0.12 -11.68 13.80
C VAL A 310 0.30 -13.01 13.18
N VAL A 311 -0.36 -14.08 13.63
CA VAL A 311 -0.34 -15.40 12.99
C VAL A 311 -1.51 -15.47 11.98
N PRO A 312 -1.30 -16.00 10.75
CA PRO A 312 -2.38 -16.19 9.79
C PRO A 312 -3.49 -17.06 10.39
N SER A 313 -4.63 -16.45 10.70
CA SER A 313 -5.79 -17.12 11.33
C SER A 313 -7.06 -17.05 10.48
N GLY A 314 -6.97 -16.45 9.28
CA GLY A 314 -8.10 -16.26 8.35
C GLY A 314 -9.10 -15.18 8.78
N ARG A 315 -8.91 -14.55 9.95
CA ARG A 315 -9.73 -13.42 10.41
C ARG A 315 -9.14 -12.09 9.94
N PRO A 316 -9.97 -11.05 9.70
CA PRO A 316 -9.49 -9.70 9.47
C PRO A 316 -8.64 -9.21 10.65
N ILE A 317 -7.54 -8.55 10.35
CA ILE A 317 -6.62 -8.01 11.37
C ILE A 317 -7.01 -6.57 11.63
N THR A 318 -7.35 -6.21 12.88
CA THR A 318 -7.60 -4.81 13.24
C THR A 318 -6.33 -4.17 13.82
N ILE A 319 -5.89 -3.07 13.20
CA ILE A 319 -4.72 -2.28 13.57
C ILE A 319 -5.21 -0.91 14.03
N VAL A 320 -5.06 -0.62 15.33
CA VAL A 320 -5.41 0.66 15.93
C VAL A 320 -4.18 1.56 15.98
N LEU A 321 -4.20 2.67 15.23
CA LEU A 321 -3.09 3.62 15.14
C LEU A 321 -3.22 4.82 16.10
N ASP A 322 -4.39 5.00 16.71
CA ASP A 322 -4.67 6.11 17.62
C ASP A 322 -4.79 5.61 19.07
N ASP A 323 -3.95 6.12 19.98
CA ASP A 323 -3.91 5.74 21.41
C ASP A 323 -4.92 6.49 22.28
N GLY A 324 -5.79 7.33 21.69
CA GLY A 324 -6.51 8.35 22.45
C GLY A 324 -7.76 7.94 23.23
N VAL A 325 -8.44 6.83 22.91
CA VAL A 325 -9.72 6.50 23.55
C VAL A 325 -9.97 4.98 23.48
N GLU A 326 -10.16 4.35 24.64
CA GLU A 326 -10.55 2.94 24.75
C GLU A 326 -11.81 2.66 23.92
N ASP A 327 -11.80 1.57 23.16
CA ASP A 327 -12.99 1.05 22.49
C ASP A 327 -14.00 0.62 23.56
N ALA A 328 -14.96 1.49 23.87
CA ALA A 328 -16.07 1.20 24.77
C ALA A 328 -17.09 0.20 24.17
N GLU A 329 -16.65 -0.70 23.29
CA GLU A 329 -17.48 -1.73 22.65
C GLU A 329 -16.83 -3.10 22.86
N GLY A 330 -16.88 -3.59 24.09
CA GLY A 330 -16.29 -4.90 24.43
C GLY A 330 -16.63 -5.49 25.79
N GLN A 331 -17.27 -4.76 26.71
CA GLN A 331 -17.74 -5.36 27.96
C GLN A 331 -19.16 -5.88 27.77
N GLY A 332 -19.25 -7.15 27.39
CA GLY A 332 -20.49 -7.91 27.36
C GLY A 332 -21.24 -7.78 28.68
N ARG A 333 -22.47 -7.28 28.58
CA ARG A 333 -23.68 -7.91 29.10
C ARG A 333 -23.39 -9.12 30.01
N THR A 334 -23.17 -8.84 31.29
CA THR A 334 -23.59 -9.77 32.33
C THR A 334 -24.93 -9.24 32.79
N ASP A 335 -25.98 -9.78 32.19
CA ASP A 335 -27.31 -9.77 32.76
C ASP A 335 -27.18 -10.41 34.14
N HIS A 336 -27.05 -9.58 35.18
CA HIS A 336 -27.18 -10.04 36.55
C HIS A 336 -28.68 -10.09 36.82
N ASP A 337 -29.23 -11.30 36.66
CA ASP A 337 -30.48 -11.72 37.28
C ASP A 337 -30.45 -11.34 38.75
N GLY A 338 -31.07 -10.20 39.06
CA GLY A 338 -31.43 -9.75 40.38
C GLY A 338 -32.94 -9.86 40.52
N ASP A 339 -33.39 -11.10 40.66
CA ASP A 339 -34.61 -11.46 41.38
C ASP A 339 -34.65 -10.68 42.70
N ASP A 340 -35.55 -9.71 42.83
CA ASP A 340 -36.07 -9.34 44.14
C ASP A 340 -37.48 -8.76 44.05
N GLY A 341 -38.39 -9.46 44.72
CA GLY A 341 -39.29 -8.78 45.63
C GLY A 341 -40.58 -8.21 45.05
N THR A 342 -41.52 -9.10 44.77
CA THR A 342 -42.95 -8.83 44.90
C THR A 342 -43.27 -8.06 46.18
N SER A 343 -43.89 -6.87 46.07
CA SER A 343 -44.86 -6.36 47.06
C SER A 343 -45.61 -5.14 46.51
N ARG A 344 -46.74 -5.42 45.86
CA ARG A 344 -47.81 -4.46 45.59
C ARG A 344 -48.83 -4.59 46.73
N PRO A 345 -49.16 -3.52 47.50
CA PRO A 345 -50.15 -3.62 48.55
C PRO A 345 -51.58 -3.49 47.96
N PRO A 346 -52.60 -4.07 48.61
CA PRO A 346 -53.98 -3.90 48.20
C PRO A 346 -54.61 -2.66 48.86
N GLY A 347 -55.46 -1.97 48.09
CA GLY A 347 -56.65 -1.26 48.59
C GLY A 347 -56.46 0.13 49.19
N GLN A 348 -56.82 1.14 48.40
CA GLN A 348 -57.96 2.01 48.70
C GLN A 348 -58.50 2.64 47.42
#